data_AF-D3S6I2-F1
#
_entry.id   AF-D3S6I2-F1
#
_cell.length_a   1.000
_cell.length_b   1.000
_cell.length_c   1.000
_cell.angle_alpha   90.00
_cell.angle_beta   90.00
_cell.angle_gamma   90.00
#
_symmetry.space_group_name_H-M   'P 1'
#
loop_
_entity.id
_entity.type
_entity.pdbx_description
1 polymer ?
#
loop_
_entity_poly.entity_id
_entity_poly.type
_entity_poly.pdbx_seq_one_letter_code
_entity_poly.pdbx_strand_id
1 'polypeptide(L)' 'MDEIDKKAIEILLNAPFMSEEEMRNTVKLLKRMARMKGCKNESNIREILDCWAYNAYKISISQI' A
#
# COMPACT_ATOMS: atom_id res chain seq x y z
N MET A 1 -7.13 -10.72 3.97
CA MET A 1 -6.46 -10.03 2.85
C MET A 1 -6.70 -10.82 1.60
N ASP A 2 -7.09 -10.13 0.52
CA ASP A 2 -7.05 -10.70 -0.82
C ASP A 2 -5.66 -10.52 -1.46
N GLU A 3 -5.52 -10.97 -2.71
CA GLU A 3 -4.26 -10.88 -3.45
C GLU A 3 -3.82 -9.44 -3.74
N ILE A 4 -4.76 -8.50 -3.87
CA ILE A 4 -4.44 -7.09 -4.07
C ILE A 4 -3.82 -6.52 -2.79
N ASP A 5 -4.37 -6.87 -1.62
CA ASP A 5 -3.83 -6.45 -0.33
C ASP A 5 -2.40 -6.97 -0.13
N LYS A 6 -2.17 -8.26 -0.40
CA LYS A 6 -0.83 -8.88 -0.27
C LYS A 6 0.20 -8.17 -1.13
N LYS A 7 -0.14 -7.93 -2.40
CA LYS A 7 0.75 -7.24 -3.35
C LYS A 7 1.02 -5.79 -2.97
N ALA A 8 0.00 -5.08 -2.48
CA ALA A 8 0.18 -3.71 -1.99
C ALA A 8 1.14 -3.65 -0.80
N ILE A 9 1.00 -4.59 0.14
CA ILE A 9 1.88 -4.71 1.31
C ILE A 9 3.32 -5.05 0.90
N GLU A 10 3.51 -5.99 -0.03
CA GLU A 10 4.84 -6.35 -0.55
C GLU A 10 5.55 -5.16 -1.21
N ILE A 11 4.81 -4.35 -1.99
CA ILE A 11 5.34 -3.10 -2.54
C ILE A 11 5.77 -2.15 -1.42
N LEU A 12 4.93 -2.00 -0.39
CA LEU A 12 5.20 -1.08 0.73
C LEU A 12 6.33 -1.56 1.66
N LEU A 13 6.62 -2.86 1.73
CA LEU A 13 7.79 -3.38 2.42
C LEU A 13 9.11 -2.90 1.78
N ASN A 14 9.09 -2.63 0.47
CA ASN A 14 10.22 -2.07 -0.27
C ASN A 14 10.27 -0.54 -0.25
N ALA A 15 9.27 0.12 0.33
CA ALA A 15 9.16 1.58 0.35
C ALA A 15 10.40 2.32 0.93
N PRO A 16 11.08 1.83 1.99
CA PRO A 16 12.28 2.50 2.51
C PRO A 16 13.45 2.59 1.53
N PHE A 17 13.47 1.75 0.49
CA PHE A 17 14.54 1.72 -0.51
C PHE A 17 14.19 2.49 -1.80
N MET A 18 13.00 3.07 -1.87
CA MET A 18 12.54 3.82 -3.03
C MET A 18 13.03 5.26 -2.99
N SER A 19 13.43 5.78 -4.15
CA SER A 19 13.57 7.22 -4.37
C SER A 19 12.22 7.95 -4.26
N GLU A 20 12.27 9.27 -4.18
CA GLU A 20 11.07 10.10 -4.11
C GLU A 20 10.18 9.94 -5.36
N GLU A 21 10.79 9.80 -6.54
CA GLU A 21 10.05 9.57 -7.79
C GLU A 21 9.33 8.21 -7.79
N GLU A 22 10.04 7.15 -7.39
CA GLU A 22 9.48 5.81 -7.25
C GLU A 22 8.35 5.77 -6.22
N MET A 23 8.50 6.49 -5.11
CA MET A 23 7.47 6.62 -4.09
C MET A 23 6.21 7.30 -4.64
N ARG A 24 6.37 8.41 -5.39
CA ARG A 24 5.23 9.10 -6.03
C ARG A 24 4.50 8.20 -7.02
N ASN A 25 5.22 7.39 -7.79
CA ASN A 25 4.64 6.43 -8.73
C ASN A 25 3.95 5.27 -7.99
N THR A 26 4.54 4.78 -6.91
CA THR A 26 3.98 3.76 -6.02
C THR A 26 2.66 4.21 -5.40
N VAL A 27 2.56 5.44 -4.88
CA VAL A 27 1.29 5.96 -4.34
C VAL A 27 0.20 6.01 -5.41
N LYS A 28 0.53 6.39 -6.66
CA LYS A 28 -0.44 6.36 -7.78
C LYS A 28 -0.91 4.94 -8.08
N LEU A 29 0.01 3.97 -8.08
CA LEU A 29 -0.30 2.55 -8.29
C LEU A 29 -1.22 2.01 -7.19
N LEU A 30 -0.90 2.25 -5.93
CA LEU A 30 -1.70 1.81 -4.79
C LEU A 30 -3.11 2.39 -4.83
N LYS A 31 -3.28 3.68 -5.20
CA LYS A 31 -4.61 4.28 -5.42
C LYS A 31 -5.38 3.58 -6.54
N ARG A 32 -4.72 3.10 -7.60
CA ARG A 32 -5.38 2.31 -8.66
C ARG A 32 -5.80 0.93 -8.13
N MET A 33 -4.93 0.26 -7.38
CA MET A 33 -5.24 -1.03 -6.74
C MET A 33 -6.43 -0.92 -5.78
N ALA A 34 -6.50 0.16 -4.98
CA ALA A 34 -7.64 0.44 -4.11
C ALA A 34 -8.96 0.56 -4.90
N ARG A 35 -8.94 1.24 -6.05
CA ARG A 35 -10.11 1.35 -6.94
C ARG A 35 -10.50 0.01 -7.56
N MET A 36 -9.53 -0.85 -7.89
CA MET A 36 -9.80 -2.21 -8.36
C MET A 36 -10.52 -3.08 -7.31
N LYS A 37 -10.30 -2.80 -6.02
CA LYS A 37 -11.04 -3.43 -4.90
C LYS A 37 -12.44 -2.85 -4.69
N GLY A 38 -12.87 -1.89 -5.50
CA GLY A 38 -14.18 -1.27 -5.40
C GLY A 38 -14.25 -0.08 -4.44
N CYS A 39 -13.12 0.46 -3.96
CA CYS A 39 -13.14 1.74 -3.25
C CYS A 39 -13.47 2.88 -4.22
N LYS A 40 -14.67 3.46 -4.09
CA LYS A 40 -15.20 4.46 -5.03
C LYS A 40 -14.92 5.91 -4.64
N ASN A 41 -14.79 6.19 -3.35
CA ASN A 41 -14.56 7.54 -2.82
C ASN A 41 -13.14 7.67 -2.24
N GLU A 42 -12.69 8.91 -2.07
CA GLU A 42 -11.33 9.17 -1.56
C GLU A 42 -11.15 8.77 -0.08
N SER A 43 -12.21 8.73 0.72
CA SER A 43 -12.13 8.29 2.13
C SER A 43 -11.76 6.80 2.21
N ASN A 44 -12.50 5.94 1.51
CA ASN A 44 -12.27 4.50 1.48
C ASN A 44 -10.91 4.17 0.83
N ILE A 45 -10.45 4.99 -0.11
CA ILE A 45 -9.11 4.84 -0.68
C ILE A 45 -8.05 5.17 0.39
N ARG A 46 -8.21 6.24 1.18
CA ARG A 46 -7.26 6.56 2.26
C ARG A 46 -7.23 5.47 3.32
N GLU A 47 -8.39 5.02 3.78
CA GLU A 47 -8.50 3.96 4.79
C GLU A 47 -7.78 2.67 4.37
N ILE A 48 -7.91 2.28 3.09
CA ILE A 48 -7.25 1.06 2.62
C ILE A 48 -5.74 1.23 2.44
N LEU A 49 -5.29 2.43 2.03
CA LEU A 49 -3.86 2.75 1.95
C LEU A 49 -3.23 2.74 3.35
N ASP A 50 -3.87 3.34 4.33
CA ASP A 50 -3.41 3.37 5.72
C ASP A 50 -3.38 1.94 6.30
N CYS A 51 -4.38 1.11 5.98
CA CYS A 51 -4.40 -0.30 6.36
C CYS A 51 -3.21 -1.07 5.77
N TRP A 52 -2.89 -0.89 4.49
CA TRP A 52 -1.74 -1.55 3.86
C TRP A 52 -0.41 -1.06 4.45
N ALA A 53 -0.26 0.25 4.66
CA ALA A 53 0.94 0.82 5.26
C ALA A 53 1.16 0.32 6.70
N TYR A 54 0.10 0.27 7.50
CA TYR A 54 0.15 -0.27 8.86
C TYR A 54 0.55 -1.75 8.88
N ASN A 55 -0.02 -2.57 7.99
CA ASN A 55 0.33 -3.98 7.91
C ASN A 55 1.77 -4.20 7.43
N ALA A 56 2.23 -3.43 6.44
CA ALA A 56 3.63 -3.48 5.99
C ALA A 56 4.60 -3.12 7.12
N TYR A 57 4.29 -2.05 7.87
CA TYR A 57 5.07 -1.67 9.06
C TYR A 57 5.08 -2.79 10.11
N LYS A 58 3.92 -3.38 10.44
CA LYS A 58 3.85 -4.51 11.38
C LYS A 58 4.70 -5.70 10.95
N ILE A 59 4.71 -6.02 9.67
CA ILE A 59 5.52 -7.12 9.13
C ILE A 59 7.00 -6.78 9.24
N SER A 60 7.41 -5.57 8.84
CA SER A 60 8.82 -5.17 8.87
C SER A 60 9.39 -5.17 10.30
N ILE A 61 8.62 -4.75 11.30
CA ILE A 61 9.08 -4.78 12.70
C ILE A 61 9.01 -6.17 13.34
N SER A 62 8.19 -7.09 12.82
CA SER A 62 8.09 -8.46 13.35
C SER A 62 9.18 -9.38 12.81
N GLN A 63 9.91 -8.95 11.77
CA GLN A 63 11.06 -9.64 11.19
C GLN A 63 12.39 -9.21 11.82
N ILE A 64 12.34 -8.26 12.77
CA ILE A 64 13.47 -7.80 13.60
C ILE A 64 13.42 -8.54 14.93
#